data_AF-A0A9D2L629-F1
#
_entry.id   AF-A0A9D2L629-F1
#
_cell.length_a   1.000
_cell.length_b   1.000
_cell.length_c   1.000
_cell.angle_alpha   90.00
_cell.angle_beta   90.00
_cell.angle_gamma   90.00
#
_symmetry.space_group_name_H-M   'P 1'
#
loop_
_entity.id
_entity.type
_entity.pdbx_description
1 polymer ?
#
loop_
_entity_poly.entity_id
_entity_poly.type
_entity_poly.pdbx_seq_one_letter_code
_entity_poly.pdbx_strand_id
1 'polypeptide(L)'
;MEVTIIIDGRRIRAKEGENVLEVALTNGIYIPHLCHHPDLPDIGSCRLCIVEVKGRQGVCPSCRLEAEEGMEIRTDSPEIRHLRRLAMELILAAHPEDCSTCPKYGQCELQTLIQYMGVSAARMNTRIKGIAMNDQNPLLIHDMNRCVLCGRCVRACSDLRGVGVLQYNKKDMEIYVGTLHDRLLKDADCRFCGACAEVCPTGTIRDMLHYTPVEKKDSLIPCQAACPAHADVPRYVRFVKEGKFEEATAVVHEKIPFPECLGHVCAHACEGKCRRGEVNEPVSIRNIKRYAAEHANNQMWKANSKHLPKTGKKVCVVGGGPAGMTAAYYLAKQGHETVLKEAMPKLGGQLQYGIPSYRLPREVVDREAGYLQDAGVRVETGCRVEKPGELLKEFDAVLMAIGTHKGVLLPMEGSQLPGVLLNADFLQKVSMGEDIRMGQRVIVLGGG
;
A
#
# COMPACT_ATOMS: atom_id res chain seq x y z
N MET A 1 18.67 -2.87 31.41
CA MET A 1 20.11 -2.63 31.15
C MET A 1 20.58 -3.56 30.02
N GLU A 2 21.85 -3.55 29.60
CA GLU A 2 22.37 -4.65 28.77
C GLU A 2 22.71 -5.84 29.67
N VAL A 3 22.31 -7.04 29.24
CA VAL A 3 22.60 -8.30 29.93
C VAL A 3 23.29 -9.28 28.99
N THR A 4 24.11 -10.16 29.56
CA THR A 4 24.74 -11.26 28.83
C THR A 4 24.04 -12.57 29.17
N ILE A 5 23.47 -13.21 28.14
CA ILE A 5 22.91 -14.56 28.23
C ILE A 5 23.77 -15.55 27.44
N ILE A 6 23.66 -16.84 27.75
CA ILE A 6 24.39 -17.91 27.08
C ILE A 6 23.37 -18.85 26.45
N ILE A 7 23.37 -18.99 25.12
CA ILE A 7 22.51 -19.93 24.39
C ILE A 7 23.40 -20.94 23.68
N ASP A 8 23.26 -22.23 24.04
CA ASP A 8 24.06 -23.34 23.50
C ASP A 8 25.59 -23.05 23.51
N GLY A 9 26.06 -22.46 24.62
CA GLY A 9 27.46 -22.09 24.82
C GLY A 9 27.90 -20.76 24.15
N ARG A 10 27.03 -20.10 23.38
CA ARG A 10 27.31 -18.79 22.76
C ARG A 10 26.88 -17.65 23.69
N ARG A 11 27.81 -16.73 24.00
CA ARG A 11 27.52 -15.51 24.76
C ARG A 11 26.86 -14.47 23.85
N ILE A 12 25.69 -13.99 24.24
CA ILE A 12 24.87 -13.04 23.49
C ILE A 12 24.55 -11.86 24.38
N ARG A 13 24.71 -10.65 23.83
CA ARG A 13 24.26 -9.41 24.48
C ARG A 13 22.80 -9.16 24.11
N ALA A 14 21.97 -8.94 25.11
CA ALA A 14 20.56 -8.64 24.96
C ALA A 14 20.18 -7.47 25.86
N LYS A 15 19.01 -6.88 25.65
CA LYS A 15 18.42 -5.99 26.64
C LYS A 15 17.77 -6.83 27.73
N GLU A 16 17.94 -6.40 28.97
CA GLU A 16 17.23 -6.99 30.11
C GLU A 16 15.71 -6.94 29.88
N GLY A 17 15.02 -8.04 30.14
CA GLY A 17 13.59 -8.15 29.86
C GLY A 17 13.24 -8.45 28.39
N GLU A 18 14.22 -8.54 27.50
CA GLU A 18 13.98 -8.87 26.09
C GLU A 18 13.57 -10.33 25.93
N ASN A 19 12.69 -10.58 24.95
CA ASN A 19 12.17 -11.91 24.67
C ASN A 19 13.28 -12.85 24.18
N VAL A 20 13.52 -13.95 24.90
CA VAL A 20 14.61 -14.88 24.58
C VAL A 20 14.47 -15.51 23.19
N LEU A 21 13.25 -15.77 22.70
CA LEU A 21 13.06 -16.28 21.35
C LEU A 21 13.58 -15.28 20.31
N GLU A 22 13.22 -14.00 20.43
CA GLU A 22 13.68 -12.95 19.52
C GLU A 22 15.20 -12.73 19.61
N VAL A 23 15.77 -12.78 20.82
CA VAL A 23 17.22 -12.72 21.02
C VAL A 23 17.92 -13.88 20.30
N ALA A 24 17.38 -15.10 20.39
CA ALA A 24 17.93 -16.25 19.69
C ALA A 24 17.86 -16.06 18.16
N LEU A 25 16.69 -15.68 17.63
CA LEU A 25 16.47 -15.52 16.18
C LEU A 25 17.36 -14.42 15.58
N THR A 26 17.46 -13.26 16.22
CA THR A 26 18.30 -12.14 15.77
C THR A 26 19.79 -12.46 15.81
N ASN A 27 20.21 -13.45 16.61
CA ASN A 27 21.58 -13.95 16.68
C ASN A 27 21.82 -15.25 15.89
N GLY A 28 20.90 -15.59 14.97
CA GLY A 28 21.04 -16.74 14.06
C GLY A 28 20.89 -18.10 14.74
N ILE A 29 20.26 -18.16 15.92
CA ILE A 29 19.91 -19.39 16.61
C ILE A 29 18.42 -19.68 16.38
N TYR A 30 18.15 -20.67 15.53
CA TYR A 30 16.78 -21.05 15.22
C TYR A 30 16.17 -21.93 16.31
N ILE A 31 15.04 -21.47 16.86
CA ILE A 31 14.20 -22.25 17.78
C ILE A 31 12.85 -22.48 17.08
N PRO A 32 12.38 -23.74 16.91
CA PRO A 32 11.09 -24.02 16.28
C PRO A 32 9.93 -23.28 16.95
N HIS A 33 9.09 -22.60 16.17
CA HIS A 33 7.94 -21.86 16.68
C HIS A 33 6.85 -21.72 15.62
N LEU A 34 5.59 -21.60 16.05
CA LEU A 34 4.44 -21.47 15.14
C LEU A 34 3.40 -20.46 15.61
N CYS A 35 3.22 -20.26 16.92
CA CYS A 35 2.29 -19.25 17.44
C CYS A 35 2.93 -17.88 17.60
N HIS A 36 4.25 -17.80 17.73
CA HIS A 36 4.98 -16.53 17.84
C HIS A 36 4.92 -15.75 16.51
N HIS A 37 4.84 -14.43 16.58
CA HIS A 37 4.92 -13.52 15.44
C HIS A 37 5.42 -12.16 15.96
N PRO A 38 6.37 -11.47 15.29
CA PRO A 38 7.01 -10.26 15.84
C PRO A 38 6.02 -9.15 16.24
N ASP A 39 4.95 -8.98 15.46
CA ASP A 39 3.92 -7.96 15.71
C ASP A 39 2.80 -8.39 16.69
N LEU A 40 2.87 -9.57 17.32
CA LEU A 40 1.79 -10.10 18.16
C LEU A 40 2.28 -10.51 19.56
N PRO A 41 1.47 -10.30 20.62
CA PRO A 41 1.85 -10.68 21.97
C PRO A 41 1.97 -12.20 22.13
N ASP A 42 2.97 -12.66 22.87
CA ASP A 42 3.30 -14.09 22.96
C ASP A 42 2.42 -14.90 23.92
N ILE A 43 1.97 -16.06 23.43
CA ILE A 43 1.08 -16.95 24.18
C ILE A 43 1.66 -18.32 24.54
N GLY A 44 2.77 -18.71 23.91
CA GLY A 44 3.41 -20.01 24.15
C GLY A 44 2.52 -21.24 23.88
N SER A 45 1.46 -21.10 23.08
CA SER A 45 0.44 -22.14 22.89
C SER A 45 0.94 -23.32 22.07
N CYS A 46 1.78 -23.11 21.06
CA CYS A 46 2.25 -24.18 20.17
C CYS A 46 3.27 -25.13 20.82
N ARG A 47 3.90 -24.72 21.94
CA ARG A 47 4.94 -25.49 22.67
C ARG A 47 6.16 -25.95 21.86
N LEU A 48 6.35 -25.46 20.63
CA LEU A 48 7.54 -25.77 19.85
C LEU A 48 8.79 -25.03 20.34
N CYS A 49 8.61 -23.82 20.87
CA CYS A 49 9.70 -22.95 21.32
C CYS A 49 10.25 -23.30 22.72
N ILE A 50 10.01 -24.51 23.20
CA ILE A 50 10.49 -24.92 24.52
C ILE A 50 12.02 -25.00 24.55
N VAL A 51 12.60 -24.54 25.65
CA VAL A 51 14.03 -24.55 25.96
C VAL A 51 14.24 -24.92 27.42
N GLU A 52 15.44 -25.36 27.75
CA GLU A 52 15.86 -25.62 29.13
C GLU A 52 16.71 -24.45 29.63
N VAL A 53 16.47 -24.03 30.87
CA VAL A 53 17.23 -22.97 31.52
C VAL A 53 17.95 -23.58 32.72
N LYS A 54 19.26 -23.39 32.81
CA LYS A 54 20.07 -23.91 33.91
C LYS A 54 19.54 -23.38 35.24
N GLY A 55 19.33 -24.29 36.20
CA GLY A 55 18.79 -23.97 37.52
C GLY A 55 17.26 -23.92 37.59
N ARG A 56 16.53 -24.05 36.47
CA ARG A 56 15.07 -24.22 36.44
C ARG A 56 14.73 -25.70 36.21
N GLN A 57 13.66 -26.19 36.84
CA GLN A 57 13.17 -27.55 36.59
C GLN A 57 12.28 -27.59 35.35
N GLY A 58 12.49 -28.59 34.50
CA GLY A 58 11.72 -28.82 33.27
C GLY A 58 12.03 -27.83 32.15
N VAL A 59 11.13 -27.80 31.16
CA VAL A 59 11.24 -26.93 29.99
C VAL A 59 10.31 -25.71 30.10
N CYS A 60 10.72 -24.60 29.51
CA CYS A 60 9.91 -23.38 29.45
C CYS A 60 9.84 -22.83 28.01
N PRO A 61 8.75 -22.17 27.61
CA PRO A 61 8.65 -21.57 26.28
C PRO A 61 9.54 -20.33 26.18
N SER A 62 10.49 -20.30 25.24
CA SER A 62 11.40 -19.16 25.05
C SER A 62 10.67 -17.87 24.68
N CYS A 63 9.53 -17.96 23.99
CA CYS A 63 8.70 -16.80 23.63
C CYS A 63 8.05 -16.08 24.82
N ARG A 64 8.11 -16.63 26.03
CA ARG A 64 7.63 -15.97 27.26
C ARG A 64 8.74 -15.84 28.31
N LEU A 65 9.96 -16.13 27.91
CA LEU A 65 11.12 -16.04 28.78
C LEU A 65 11.79 -14.70 28.53
N GLU A 66 12.05 -13.98 29.61
CA GLU A 66 12.73 -12.69 29.60
C GLU A 66 14.23 -12.89 29.84
N ALA A 67 15.07 -12.15 29.11
CA ALA A 67 16.51 -12.23 29.26
C ALA A 67 16.96 -11.62 30.60
N GLU A 68 17.67 -12.42 31.40
CA GLU A 68 18.24 -12.06 32.71
C GLU A 68 19.76 -12.27 32.68
N GLU A 69 20.52 -11.46 33.41
CA GLU A 69 21.99 -11.56 33.46
C GLU A 69 22.46 -12.96 33.86
N GLY A 70 23.40 -13.52 33.10
CA GLY A 70 23.98 -14.83 33.37
C GLY A 70 23.07 -16.02 33.07
N MET A 71 21.90 -15.81 32.43
CA MET A 71 21.00 -16.91 32.07
C MET A 71 21.67 -17.87 31.07
N GLU A 72 21.71 -19.16 31.41
CA GLU A 72 22.22 -20.23 30.54
C GLU A 72 21.07 -21.07 29.98
N ILE A 73 20.97 -21.14 28.66
CA ILE A 73 19.85 -21.71 27.91
C ILE A 73 20.36 -22.78 26.96
N ARG A 74 19.70 -23.94 26.98
CA ARG A 74 19.94 -25.04 26.05
C ARG A 74 18.72 -25.19 25.14
N THR A 75 18.94 -25.15 23.83
CA THR A 75 17.86 -25.23 22.84
C THR A 75 17.67 -26.61 22.23
N ASP A 76 18.62 -27.52 22.44
CA ASP A 76 18.57 -28.92 22.01
C ASP A 76 18.99 -29.88 23.12
N SER A 77 18.12 -30.85 23.41
CA SER A 77 18.33 -31.94 24.36
C SER A 77 17.44 -33.13 23.96
N PRO A 78 17.71 -34.36 24.44
CA PRO A 78 16.81 -35.48 24.22
C PRO A 78 15.37 -35.22 24.69
N GLU A 79 15.20 -34.53 25.82
CA GLU A 79 13.90 -34.14 26.37
C GLU A 79 13.21 -33.09 25.50
N ILE A 80 13.91 -32.01 25.11
CA ILE A 80 13.38 -30.98 24.20
C ILE A 80 12.95 -31.60 22.87
N ARG A 81 13.77 -32.47 22.26
CA ARG A 81 13.42 -33.13 20.99
C ARG A 81 12.19 -34.02 21.13
N HIS A 82 12.07 -34.76 22.23
CA HIS A 82 10.92 -35.59 22.51
C HIS A 82 9.63 -34.74 22.63
N LEU A 83 9.67 -33.70 23.46
CA LEU A 83 8.52 -32.84 23.72
C LEU A 83 8.09 -32.03 22.49
N ARG A 84 9.06 -31.50 21.71
CA ARG A 84 8.76 -30.82 20.44
C ARG A 84 8.11 -31.77 19.44
N ARG A 85 8.63 -33.00 19.32
CA ARG A 85 8.04 -34.03 18.45
C ARG A 85 6.60 -34.33 18.88
N LEU A 86 6.35 -34.57 20.16
CA LEU A 86 5.01 -34.84 20.68
C LEU A 86 4.04 -33.66 20.42
N ALA A 87 4.48 -32.42 20.67
CA ALA A 87 3.68 -31.23 20.40
C ALA A 87 3.30 -31.13 18.91
N MET A 88 4.26 -31.40 18.02
CA MET A 88 4.03 -31.40 16.58
C MET A 88 3.10 -32.54 16.15
N GLU A 89 3.29 -33.76 16.67
CA GLU A 89 2.41 -34.90 16.39
C GLU A 89 0.96 -34.63 16.80
N LEU A 90 0.73 -33.98 17.95
CA LEU A 90 -0.61 -33.56 18.40
C LEU A 90 -1.23 -32.50 17.49
N ILE A 91 -0.44 -31.55 16.98
CA ILE A 91 -0.91 -30.55 16.00
C ILE A 91 -1.34 -31.26 14.71
N LEU A 92 -0.51 -32.18 14.20
CA LEU A 92 -0.76 -32.90 12.96
C LEU A 92 -1.92 -33.90 13.08
N ALA A 93 -2.16 -34.48 14.27
CA ALA A 93 -3.26 -35.41 14.49
C ALA A 93 -4.66 -34.82 14.17
N ALA A 94 -4.80 -33.49 14.23
CA ALA A 94 -6.04 -32.79 13.90
C ALA A 94 -5.95 -31.96 12.61
N HIS A 95 -4.90 -32.12 11.81
CA HIS A 95 -4.70 -31.41 10.54
C HIS A 95 -4.83 -32.40 9.36
N PRO A 96 -5.53 -32.04 8.27
CA PRO A 96 -5.63 -32.92 7.11
C PRO A 96 -4.27 -33.13 6.42
N GLU A 97 -4.04 -34.32 5.87
CA GLU A 97 -2.83 -34.64 5.10
C GLU A 97 -3.00 -34.31 3.61
N ASP A 98 -3.42 -33.07 3.31
CA ASP A 98 -3.79 -32.59 1.97
C ASP A 98 -2.77 -31.63 1.35
N CYS A 99 -1.51 -31.71 1.79
CA CYS A 99 -0.47 -30.75 1.39
C CYS A 99 -0.34 -30.58 -0.13
N SER A 100 -0.51 -31.64 -0.91
CA SER A 100 -0.38 -31.61 -2.38
C SER A 100 -1.48 -30.80 -3.09
N THR A 101 -2.65 -30.66 -2.46
CA THR A 101 -3.78 -29.88 -2.98
C THR A 101 -4.00 -28.57 -2.20
N CYS A 102 -3.21 -28.33 -1.17
CA CYS A 102 -3.31 -27.14 -0.33
C CYS A 102 -2.80 -25.88 -1.07
N PRO A 103 -3.58 -24.79 -1.13
CA PRO A 103 -3.14 -23.54 -1.75
C PRO A 103 -1.92 -22.87 -1.10
N LYS A 104 -1.59 -23.27 0.14
CA LYS A 104 -0.43 -22.78 0.90
C LYS A 104 0.85 -23.60 0.62
N TYR A 105 0.78 -24.61 -0.25
CA TYR A 105 1.91 -25.49 -0.54
C TYR A 105 3.15 -24.68 -0.96
N GLY A 106 4.29 -25.00 -0.35
CA GLY A 106 5.57 -24.28 -0.58
C GLY A 106 5.69 -22.93 0.14
N GLN A 107 4.63 -22.46 0.81
CA GLN A 107 4.61 -21.21 1.59
C GLN A 107 4.06 -21.41 3.01
N CYS A 108 3.89 -22.66 3.44
CA CYS A 108 3.29 -23.04 4.71
C CYS A 108 4.37 -23.20 5.80
N GLU A 109 4.31 -22.39 6.86
CA GLU A 109 5.25 -22.49 7.99
C GLU A 109 5.16 -23.85 8.69
N LEU A 110 3.95 -24.42 8.79
CA LEU A 110 3.76 -25.77 9.35
C LEU A 110 4.49 -26.82 8.50
N GLN A 111 4.41 -26.72 7.16
CA GLN A 111 5.11 -27.63 6.25
C GLN A 111 6.63 -27.55 6.44
N THR A 112 7.17 -26.33 6.54
CA THR A 112 8.60 -26.12 6.81
C THR A 112 9.03 -26.78 8.13
N LEU A 113 8.22 -26.65 9.18
CA LEU A 113 8.50 -27.28 10.48
C LEU A 113 8.41 -28.81 10.43
N ILE A 114 7.45 -29.38 9.70
CA ILE A 114 7.34 -30.83 9.47
C ILE A 114 8.66 -31.35 8.88
N GLN A 115 9.16 -30.67 7.84
CA GLN A 115 10.40 -31.04 7.16
C GLN A 115 11.63 -30.85 8.05
N TYR A 116 11.73 -29.71 8.73
CA TYR A 116 12.85 -29.39 9.62
C TYR A 116 12.98 -30.39 10.78
N MET A 117 11.85 -30.78 11.38
CA MET A 117 11.83 -31.67 12.54
C MET A 117 11.80 -33.16 12.17
N GLY A 118 11.46 -33.49 10.92
CA GLY A 118 11.30 -34.88 10.47
C GLY A 118 10.20 -35.62 11.23
N VAL A 119 9.03 -34.99 11.41
CA VAL A 119 7.92 -35.52 12.22
C VAL A 119 6.70 -35.80 11.33
N SER A 120 5.96 -36.87 11.63
CA SER A 120 4.69 -37.19 10.97
C SER A 120 3.64 -37.61 11.99
N ALA A 121 2.36 -37.58 11.60
CA ALA A 121 1.25 -38.02 12.46
C ALA A 121 1.06 -39.55 12.47
N ALA A 122 1.97 -40.34 11.87
CA ALA A 122 1.78 -41.77 11.64
C ALA A 122 1.52 -42.61 12.91
N ARG A 123 1.93 -42.10 14.08
CA ARG A 123 1.74 -42.77 15.39
C ARG A 123 0.49 -42.30 16.14
N MET A 124 -0.25 -41.35 15.57
CA MET A 124 -1.40 -40.71 16.19
C MET A 124 -2.70 -41.20 15.55
N ASN A 125 -3.76 -41.27 16.35
CA ASN A 125 -5.11 -41.39 15.81
C ASN A 125 -5.50 -40.04 15.20
N THR A 126 -5.47 -39.96 13.87
CA THR A 126 -5.81 -38.75 13.13
C THR A 126 -7.32 -38.56 13.06
N ARG A 127 -7.75 -37.30 12.99
CA ARG A 127 -9.16 -36.94 12.82
C ARG A 127 -9.30 -35.64 12.04
N ILE A 128 -10.46 -35.46 11.41
CA ILE A 128 -10.86 -34.22 10.76
C ILE A 128 -11.88 -33.53 11.68
N LYS A 129 -11.76 -32.21 11.84
CA LYS A 129 -12.62 -31.44 12.76
C LYS A 129 -14.09 -31.40 12.36
N GLY A 130 -14.40 -31.67 11.09
CA GLY A 130 -15.78 -31.71 10.58
C GLY A 130 -16.43 -30.32 10.49
N ILE A 131 -15.62 -29.25 10.40
CA ILE A 131 -16.12 -27.88 10.29
C ILE A 131 -16.24 -27.55 8.81
N ALA A 132 -17.43 -27.14 8.36
CA ALA A 132 -17.62 -26.73 6.98
C ALA A 132 -16.73 -25.53 6.63
N MET A 133 -16.10 -25.57 5.45
CA MET A 133 -15.37 -24.43 4.92
C MET A 133 -16.34 -23.28 4.65
N ASN A 134 -15.95 -22.06 4.99
CA ASN A 134 -16.69 -20.85 4.68
C ASN A 134 -15.99 -20.06 3.58
N ASP A 135 -16.61 -20.04 2.41
CA ASP A 135 -16.22 -19.32 1.19
C ASP A 135 -17.25 -18.26 0.77
N GLN A 136 -18.24 -17.99 1.62
CA GLN A 136 -19.34 -17.05 1.35
C GLN A 136 -18.98 -15.59 1.68
N ASN A 137 -17.78 -15.35 2.21
CA ASN A 137 -17.26 -14.04 2.51
C ASN A 137 -16.62 -13.40 1.27
N PRO A 138 -16.74 -12.07 1.07
CA PRO A 138 -16.35 -11.41 -0.18
C PRO A 138 -14.85 -11.42 -0.49
N LEU A 139 -13.97 -11.50 0.51
CA LEU A 139 -12.52 -11.38 0.30
C LEU A 139 -11.68 -12.50 0.92
N LEU A 140 -12.25 -13.31 1.82
CA LEU A 140 -11.50 -14.28 2.61
C LEU A 140 -12.21 -15.64 2.64
N ILE A 141 -11.42 -16.71 2.56
CA ILE A 141 -11.87 -18.09 2.78
C ILE A 141 -11.39 -18.56 4.16
N HIS A 142 -12.29 -19.18 4.91
CA HIS A 142 -12.02 -19.79 6.20
C HIS A 142 -12.22 -21.32 6.12
N ASP A 143 -11.12 -22.07 6.16
CA ASP A 143 -11.11 -23.53 6.24
C ASP A 143 -10.51 -23.99 7.57
N MET A 144 -11.38 -24.16 8.57
CA MET A 144 -10.97 -24.48 9.93
C MET A 144 -10.48 -25.92 10.11
N ASN A 145 -10.67 -26.81 9.13
CA ASN A 145 -10.06 -28.14 9.19
C ASN A 145 -8.53 -28.04 9.22
N ARG A 146 -7.96 -27.08 8.48
CA ARG A 146 -6.52 -26.80 8.44
C ARG A 146 -6.00 -25.98 9.64
N CYS A 147 -6.88 -25.62 10.59
CA CYS A 147 -6.50 -24.79 11.74
C CYS A 147 -5.61 -25.56 12.72
N VAL A 148 -4.52 -24.93 13.15
CA VAL A 148 -3.61 -25.46 14.18
C VAL A 148 -3.74 -24.72 15.51
N LEU A 149 -4.79 -23.89 15.67
CA LEU A 149 -5.10 -23.15 16.89
C LEU A 149 -3.95 -22.28 17.44
N CYS A 150 -3.06 -21.79 16.56
CA CYS A 150 -1.94 -20.93 16.93
C CYS A 150 -2.37 -19.56 17.53
N GLY A 151 -3.62 -19.15 17.33
CA GLY A 151 -4.18 -17.90 17.86
C GLY A 151 -3.63 -16.62 17.24
N ARG A 152 -2.80 -16.70 16.18
CA ARG A 152 -2.26 -15.49 15.53
C ARG A 152 -3.37 -14.62 14.94
N CYS A 153 -4.37 -15.23 14.29
CA CYS A 153 -5.49 -14.50 13.71
C CYS A 153 -6.37 -13.78 14.75
N VAL A 154 -6.61 -14.41 15.91
CA VAL A 154 -7.39 -13.83 17.02
C VAL A 154 -6.65 -12.61 17.58
N ARG A 155 -5.36 -12.73 17.89
CA ARG A 155 -4.51 -11.62 18.36
C ARG A 155 -4.34 -10.52 17.31
N ALA A 156 -4.17 -10.87 16.04
CA ALA A 156 -4.10 -9.88 14.97
C ALA A 156 -5.43 -9.12 14.80
N CYS A 157 -6.56 -9.77 15.01
CA CYS A 157 -7.87 -9.14 14.91
C CYS A 157 -8.18 -8.22 16.10
N SER A 158 -7.85 -8.66 17.32
CA SER A 158 -8.09 -7.94 18.57
C SER A 158 -6.98 -6.93 18.87
N ASP A 159 -5.79 -7.41 19.20
CA ASP A 159 -4.67 -6.60 19.71
C ASP A 159 -4.10 -5.66 18.64
N LEU A 160 -3.87 -6.16 17.43
CA LEU A 160 -3.20 -5.37 16.38
C LEU A 160 -4.17 -4.43 15.64
N ARG A 161 -5.39 -4.88 15.36
CA ARG A 161 -6.35 -4.13 14.51
C ARG A 161 -7.49 -3.47 15.28
N GLY A 162 -7.72 -3.87 16.53
CA GLY A 162 -8.81 -3.35 17.36
C GLY A 162 -10.19 -3.63 16.76
N VAL A 163 -10.36 -4.77 16.09
CA VAL A 163 -11.66 -5.20 15.51
C VAL A 163 -12.30 -6.27 16.39
N GLY A 164 -11.55 -7.29 16.80
CA GLY A 164 -11.99 -8.26 17.80
C GLY A 164 -13.11 -9.22 17.38
N VAL A 165 -13.32 -9.45 16.09
CA VAL A 165 -14.42 -10.30 15.58
C VAL A 165 -14.11 -11.79 15.57
N LEU A 166 -12.83 -12.16 15.66
CA LEU A 166 -12.39 -13.55 15.70
C LEU A 166 -12.13 -13.98 17.14
N GLN A 167 -12.71 -15.11 17.52
CA GLN A 167 -12.59 -15.70 18.85
C GLN A 167 -12.50 -17.24 18.77
N TYR A 168 -12.22 -17.88 19.90
CA TYR A 168 -12.29 -19.32 20.03
C TYR A 168 -13.73 -19.76 20.29
N ASN A 169 -14.27 -20.58 19.40
CA ASN A 169 -15.56 -21.23 19.54
C ASN A 169 -15.35 -22.72 19.85
N LYS A 170 -16.39 -23.36 20.37
CA LYS A 170 -16.43 -24.80 20.59
C LYS A 170 -17.68 -25.39 19.93
N LYS A 171 -17.49 -26.44 19.15
CA LYS A 171 -18.56 -27.26 18.58
C LYS A 171 -18.24 -28.72 18.89
N ASP A 172 -19.15 -29.39 19.59
CA ASP A 172 -18.93 -30.74 20.11
C ASP A 172 -17.63 -30.83 20.93
N MET A 173 -16.68 -31.64 20.49
CA MET A 173 -15.35 -31.80 21.11
C MET A 173 -14.26 -30.95 20.44
N GLU A 174 -14.59 -30.19 19.39
CA GLU A 174 -13.62 -29.42 18.62
C GLU A 174 -13.62 -27.94 19.00
N ILE A 175 -12.42 -27.38 19.10
CA ILE A 175 -12.18 -25.95 19.27
C ILE A 175 -11.74 -25.39 17.92
N TYR A 176 -12.28 -24.24 17.54
CA TYR A 176 -11.92 -23.57 16.29
C TYR A 176 -11.99 -22.06 16.43
N VAL A 177 -11.43 -21.35 15.45
CA VAL A 177 -11.51 -19.90 15.39
C VAL A 177 -12.68 -19.51 14.48
N GLY A 178 -13.56 -18.65 14.99
CA GLY A 178 -14.73 -18.18 14.28
C GLY A 178 -15.22 -16.84 14.79
N THR A 179 -16.31 -16.36 14.22
CA THR A 179 -17.07 -15.20 14.71
C THR A 179 -18.07 -15.64 15.78
N LEU A 180 -18.66 -14.67 16.49
CA LEU A 180 -19.75 -14.96 17.41
C LEU A 180 -20.96 -15.55 16.66
N HIS A 181 -21.47 -16.69 17.15
CA HIS A 181 -22.56 -17.45 16.53
C HIS A 181 -22.32 -17.88 15.07
N ASP A 182 -21.05 -18.04 14.67
CA ASP A 182 -20.66 -18.48 13.32
C ASP A 182 -21.23 -17.62 12.17
N ARG A 183 -21.50 -16.35 12.44
CA ARG A 183 -21.90 -15.37 11.41
C ARG A 183 -20.82 -15.20 10.35
N LEU A 184 -21.21 -14.84 9.13
CA LEU A 184 -20.24 -14.44 8.11
C LEU A 184 -19.49 -13.18 8.58
N LEU A 185 -18.25 -13.00 8.14
CA LEU A 185 -17.44 -11.83 8.49
C LEU A 185 -18.12 -10.52 8.06
N LYS A 186 -18.83 -10.55 6.92
CA LYS A 186 -19.60 -9.41 6.42
C LYS A 186 -20.77 -9.03 7.34
N ASP A 187 -21.25 -9.96 8.16
CA ASP A 187 -22.38 -9.79 9.08
C ASP A 187 -21.92 -9.68 10.55
N ALA A 188 -20.61 -9.61 10.78
CA ALA A 188 -19.98 -9.62 12.10
C ALA A 188 -19.02 -8.42 12.29
N ASP A 189 -19.28 -7.30 11.63
CA ASP A 189 -18.48 -6.05 11.72
C ASP A 189 -16.99 -6.21 11.36
N CYS A 190 -16.65 -7.21 10.53
CA CYS A 190 -15.29 -7.36 10.04
C CYS A 190 -14.92 -6.21 9.09
N ARG A 191 -13.74 -5.62 9.31
CA ARG A 191 -13.19 -4.59 8.41
C ARG A 191 -12.57 -5.14 7.12
N PHE A 192 -12.45 -6.46 6.98
CA PHE A 192 -11.75 -7.14 5.89
C PHE A 192 -10.33 -6.63 5.62
N CYS A 193 -9.58 -6.33 6.70
CA CYS A 193 -8.23 -5.80 6.58
C CYS A 193 -7.15 -6.83 6.16
N GLY A 194 -7.51 -8.10 6.00
CA GLY A 194 -6.59 -9.18 5.60
C GLY A 194 -5.57 -9.63 6.66
N ALA A 195 -5.46 -8.94 7.80
CA ALA A 195 -4.42 -9.22 8.80
C ALA A 195 -4.43 -10.68 9.31
N CYS A 196 -5.62 -11.28 9.47
CA CYS A 196 -5.76 -12.66 9.89
C CYS A 196 -5.25 -13.68 8.85
N ALA A 197 -5.36 -13.37 7.55
CA ALA A 197 -4.85 -14.20 6.47
C ALA A 197 -3.32 -14.10 6.37
N GLU A 198 -2.77 -12.89 6.51
CA GLU A 198 -1.33 -12.65 6.46
C GLU A 198 -0.58 -13.36 7.60
N VAL A 199 -1.10 -13.32 8.84
CA VAL A 199 -0.42 -13.96 9.98
C VAL A 199 -0.69 -15.47 10.09
N CYS A 200 -1.59 -16.03 9.27
CA CYS A 200 -1.95 -17.44 9.35
C CYS A 200 -0.75 -18.30 8.91
N PRO A 201 -0.22 -19.21 9.75
CA PRO A 201 0.94 -20.02 9.35
C PRO A 201 0.57 -21.18 8.41
N THR A 202 -0.72 -21.48 8.26
CA THR A 202 -1.27 -22.57 7.46
C THR A 202 -2.21 -22.04 6.38
N GLY A 203 -2.92 -22.94 5.67
CA GLY A 203 -3.93 -22.60 4.67
C GLY A 203 -5.33 -22.30 5.22
N THR A 204 -5.48 -22.04 6.53
CA THR A 204 -6.80 -21.88 7.19
C THR A 204 -7.53 -20.61 6.80
N ILE A 205 -6.89 -19.46 6.95
CA ILE A 205 -7.47 -18.17 6.56
C ILE A 205 -6.63 -17.67 5.41
N ARG A 206 -7.28 -17.42 4.26
CA ARG A 206 -6.60 -17.03 3.03
C ARG A 206 -7.44 -16.04 2.25
N ASP A 207 -6.76 -15.25 1.42
CA ASP A 207 -7.42 -14.40 0.43
C ASP A 207 -8.13 -15.26 -0.63
N MET A 208 -9.25 -14.77 -1.16
CA MET A 208 -9.93 -15.38 -2.31
C MET A 208 -9.12 -15.24 -3.60
N LEU A 209 -8.34 -14.16 -3.71
CA LEU A 209 -7.45 -13.95 -4.83
C LEU A 209 -6.27 -14.90 -4.74
N HIS A 210 -6.06 -15.66 -5.80
CA HIS A 210 -4.84 -16.39 -6.02
C HIS A 210 -3.84 -15.46 -6.73
N TYR A 211 -2.75 -15.12 -6.05
CA TYR A 211 -1.66 -14.32 -6.61
C TYR A 211 -0.33 -15.04 -6.48
N THR A 212 0.55 -14.81 -7.44
CA THR A 212 1.95 -15.23 -7.31
C THR A 212 2.69 -14.33 -6.30
N PRO A 213 3.83 -14.76 -5.74
CA PRO A 213 4.65 -13.90 -4.88
C PRO A 213 5.06 -12.57 -5.54
N VAL A 214 5.23 -12.57 -6.88
CA VAL A 214 5.61 -11.39 -7.67
C VAL A 214 4.47 -10.37 -7.73
N GLU A 215 3.24 -10.85 -7.91
CA GLU A 215 2.05 -10.00 -8.07
C GLU A 215 1.34 -9.69 -6.75
N LYS A 216 1.81 -10.27 -5.64
CA LYS A 216 1.19 -10.13 -4.31
C LYS A 216 0.94 -8.68 -3.95
N LYS A 217 1.96 -7.81 -4.12
CA LYS A 217 1.86 -6.39 -3.74
C LYS A 217 0.77 -5.67 -4.53
N ASP A 218 0.75 -5.84 -5.85
CA ASP A 218 -0.18 -5.12 -6.72
C ASP A 218 -1.62 -5.66 -6.56
N SER A 219 -1.75 -6.95 -6.27
CA SER A 219 -3.03 -7.60 -6.00
C SER A 219 -3.63 -7.20 -4.64
N LEU A 220 -2.79 -7.02 -3.61
CA LEU A 220 -3.21 -6.57 -2.28
C LEU A 220 -3.45 -5.06 -2.21
N ILE A 221 -2.72 -4.27 -3.01
CA ILE A 221 -2.81 -2.80 -3.04
C ILE A 221 -3.14 -2.31 -4.47
N PRO A 222 -4.30 -2.70 -5.03
CA PRO A 222 -4.62 -2.39 -6.43
C PRO A 222 -4.85 -0.90 -6.67
N CYS A 223 -5.20 -0.12 -5.64
CA CYS A 223 -5.33 1.32 -5.76
C CYS A 223 -4.00 2.03 -6.08
N GLN A 224 -2.88 1.51 -5.57
CA GLN A 224 -1.55 2.02 -5.90
C GLN A 224 -1.10 1.52 -7.28
N ALA A 225 -1.33 0.23 -7.60
CA ALA A 225 -0.98 -0.34 -8.89
C ALA A 225 -1.75 0.32 -10.05
N ALA A 226 -3.04 0.61 -9.85
CA ALA A 226 -3.90 1.25 -10.86
C ALA A 226 -3.69 2.77 -10.98
N CYS A 227 -3.00 3.41 -10.03
CA CYS A 227 -2.68 4.83 -10.13
C CYS A 227 -1.54 5.02 -11.15
N PRO A 228 -1.71 5.85 -12.21
CA PRO A 228 -0.64 6.09 -13.17
C PRO A 228 0.65 6.67 -12.56
N ALA A 229 0.53 7.36 -11.42
CA ALA A 229 1.67 7.90 -10.67
C ALA A 229 2.21 6.94 -9.61
N HIS A 230 1.58 5.77 -9.41
CA HIS A 230 1.86 4.82 -8.33
C HIS A 230 1.91 5.46 -6.93
N ALA A 231 1.03 6.43 -6.69
CA ALA A 231 0.92 7.12 -5.41
C ALA A 231 0.56 6.14 -4.29
N ASP A 232 1.13 6.33 -3.10
CA ASP A 232 0.89 5.48 -1.92
C ASP A 232 -0.48 5.80 -1.30
N VAL A 233 -1.52 5.30 -1.96
CA VAL A 233 -2.93 5.50 -1.58
C VAL A 233 -3.23 5.10 -0.14
N PRO A 234 -2.87 3.88 0.32
CA PRO A 234 -3.16 3.48 1.69
C PRO A 234 -2.55 4.43 2.72
N ARG A 235 -1.33 4.94 2.47
CA ARG A 235 -0.61 5.77 3.43
C ARG A 235 -1.22 7.15 3.58
N TYR A 236 -1.51 7.87 2.49
CA TYR A 236 -2.14 9.19 2.64
C TYR A 236 -3.59 9.07 3.12
N VAL A 237 -4.34 8.04 2.74
CA VAL A 237 -5.69 7.80 3.28
C VAL A 237 -5.64 7.59 4.80
N ARG A 238 -4.64 6.86 5.30
CA ARG A 238 -4.42 6.69 6.74
C ARG A 238 -4.14 8.03 7.42
N PHE A 239 -3.27 8.86 6.86
CA PHE A 239 -2.97 10.18 7.44
C PHE A 239 -4.19 11.10 7.46
N VAL A 240 -5.02 11.11 6.39
CA VAL A 240 -6.29 11.86 6.40
C VAL A 240 -7.22 11.38 7.50
N LYS A 241 -7.34 10.06 7.71
CA LYS A 241 -8.13 9.51 8.83
C LYS A 241 -7.63 10.00 10.19
N GLU A 242 -6.33 10.22 10.34
CA GLU A 242 -5.70 10.71 11.58
C GLU A 242 -5.75 12.25 11.70
N GLY A 243 -6.37 12.97 10.76
CA GLY A 243 -6.38 14.44 10.72
C GLY A 243 -5.04 15.08 10.33
N LYS A 244 -4.11 14.28 9.83
CA LYS A 244 -2.73 14.65 9.46
C LYS A 244 -2.64 15.07 7.99
N PHE A 245 -3.25 16.21 7.66
CA PHE A 245 -3.36 16.66 6.26
C PHE A 245 -2.02 17.06 5.65
N GLU A 246 -1.10 17.64 6.43
CA GLU A 246 0.26 17.96 5.98
C GLU A 246 1.04 16.70 5.56
N GLU A 247 1.01 15.66 6.40
CA GLU A 247 1.66 14.38 6.13
C GLU A 247 1.01 13.66 4.94
N ALA A 248 -0.32 13.70 4.84
CA ALA A 248 -1.05 13.12 3.71
C ALA A 248 -0.63 13.79 2.38
N THR A 249 -0.64 15.13 2.35
CA THR A 249 -0.27 15.89 1.16
C THR A 249 1.21 15.73 0.82
N ALA A 250 2.09 15.63 1.82
CA ALA A 250 3.50 15.31 1.61
C ALA A 250 3.72 13.95 0.94
N VAL A 251 2.98 12.91 1.36
CA VAL A 251 3.02 11.58 0.70
C VAL A 251 2.57 11.67 -0.76
N VAL A 252 1.53 12.45 -1.06
CA VAL A 252 1.07 12.64 -2.44
C VAL A 252 2.16 13.33 -3.29
N HIS A 253 2.83 14.34 -2.74
CA HIS A 253 3.92 15.06 -3.38
C HIS A 253 5.19 14.22 -3.67
N GLU A 254 5.33 13.03 -3.10
CA GLU A 254 6.41 12.10 -3.46
C GLU A 254 6.37 11.74 -4.96
N LYS A 255 5.16 11.72 -5.56
CA LYS A 255 4.94 11.32 -6.96
C LYS A 255 4.14 12.32 -7.79
N ILE A 256 3.37 13.21 -7.16
CA ILE A 256 2.42 14.10 -7.83
C ILE A 256 2.71 15.55 -7.41
N PRO A 257 3.27 16.40 -8.30
CA PRO A 257 3.57 17.79 -7.94
C PRO A 257 2.35 18.68 -7.70
N PHE A 258 1.19 18.34 -8.28
CA PHE A 258 -0.01 19.18 -8.28
C PHE A 258 -1.23 18.39 -7.74
N PRO A 259 -1.20 18.02 -6.44
CA PRO A 259 -2.21 17.15 -5.84
C PRO A 259 -3.63 17.71 -5.89
N GLU A 260 -3.81 19.02 -5.73
CA GLU A 260 -5.12 19.65 -5.66
C GLU A 260 -5.76 19.73 -7.05
N CYS A 261 -5.04 20.24 -8.06
CA CYS A 261 -5.48 20.21 -9.45
C CYS A 261 -5.88 18.80 -9.86
N LEU A 262 -5.05 17.80 -9.54
CA LEU A 262 -5.35 16.40 -9.83
C LEU A 262 -6.57 15.91 -9.05
N GLY A 263 -6.78 16.35 -7.80
CA GLY A 263 -7.97 16.04 -6.99
C GLY A 263 -9.28 16.46 -7.66
N HIS A 264 -9.27 17.57 -8.40
CA HIS A 264 -10.45 18.07 -9.13
C HIS A 264 -10.77 17.28 -10.41
N VAL A 265 -9.74 16.84 -11.15
CA VAL A 265 -9.92 16.36 -12.53
C VAL A 265 -9.57 14.89 -12.76
N CYS A 266 -9.06 14.20 -11.75
CA CYS A 266 -8.63 12.80 -11.87
C CYS A 266 -9.78 11.84 -12.24
N ALA A 267 -9.47 10.94 -13.18
CA ALA A 267 -10.33 9.85 -13.62
C ALA A 267 -10.40 8.66 -12.64
N HIS A 268 -9.79 8.78 -11.45
CA HIS A 268 -9.98 7.88 -10.31
C HIS A 268 -9.87 6.38 -10.61
N ALA A 269 -8.94 5.98 -11.50
CA ALA A 269 -8.70 4.57 -11.87
C ALA A 269 -8.46 3.66 -10.65
N CYS A 270 -7.87 4.22 -9.59
CA CYS A 270 -7.64 3.54 -8.32
C CYS A 270 -8.94 3.14 -7.60
N GLU A 271 -10.03 3.90 -7.75
CA GLU A 271 -11.33 3.59 -7.14
C GLU A 271 -12.00 2.43 -7.88
N GLY A 272 -11.89 2.39 -9.22
CA GLY A 272 -12.43 1.30 -10.04
C GLY A 272 -11.78 -0.07 -9.80
N LYS A 273 -10.61 -0.13 -9.15
CA LYS A 273 -9.94 -1.37 -8.74
C LYS A 273 -9.95 -1.58 -7.23
N CYS A 274 -10.68 -0.77 -6.47
CA CYS A 274 -10.71 -0.85 -5.03
C CYS A 274 -11.40 -2.14 -4.54
N ARG A 275 -10.66 -3.02 -3.85
CA ARG A 275 -11.20 -4.27 -3.29
C ARG A 275 -12.35 -4.08 -2.31
N ARG A 276 -12.46 -2.88 -1.72
CA ARG A 276 -13.56 -2.56 -0.80
C ARG A 276 -14.92 -2.61 -1.50
N GLY A 277 -14.97 -2.43 -2.82
CA GLY A 277 -16.19 -2.60 -3.62
C GLY A 277 -16.79 -4.01 -3.58
N GLU A 278 -16.01 -5.05 -3.31
CA GLU A 278 -16.53 -6.42 -3.12
C GLU A 278 -17.26 -6.59 -1.79
N VAL A 279 -17.00 -5.69 -0.83
CA VAL A 279 -17.60 -5.73 0.51
C VAL A 279 -18.74 -4.72 0.63
N ASN A 280 -18.54 -3.51 0.12
CA ASN A 280 -19.56 -2.47 0.02
C ASN A 280 -19.29 -1.53 -1.17
N GLU A 281 -18.64 -0.38 -0.94
CA GLU A 281 -18.37 0.62 -1.97
C GLU A 281 -16.86 0.93 -2.05
N PRO A 282 -16.35 1.31 -3.23
CA PRO A 282 -15.01 1.82 -3.37
C PRO A 282 -14.75 3.04 -2.47
N VAL A 283 -13.54 3.12 -1.93
CA VAL A 283 -13.10 4.31 -1.20
C VAL A 283 -13.01 5.49 -2.16
N SER A 284 -13.54 6.65 -1.77
CA SER A 284 -13.47 7.89 -2.57
C SER A 284 -12.07 8.55 -2.53
N ILE A 285 -11.07 7.82 -3.04
CA ILE A 285 -9.65 8.13 -3.01
C ILE A 285 -9.35 9.52 -3.62
N ARG A 286 -9.99 9.87 -4.75
CA ARG A 286 -9.81 11.17 -5.40
C ARG A 286 -10.23 12.30 -4.49
N ASN A 287 -11.41 12.19 -3.87
CA ASN A 287 -11.94 13.23 -3.01
C ASN A 287 -11.16 13.31 -1.69
N ILE A 288 -10.71 12.18 -1.13
CA ILE A 288 -9.81 12.16 0.04
C ILE A 288 -8.50 12.88 -0.25
N LYS A 289 -7.88 12.63 -1.41
CA LYS A 289 -6.67 13.33 -1.84
C LYS A 289 -6.92 14.84 -2.01
N ARG A 290 -8.03 15.22 -2.64
CA ARG A 290 -8.43 16.63 -2.79
C ARG A 290 -8.59 17.29 -1.42
N TYR A 291 -9.35 16.65 -0.53
CA TYR A 291 -9.61 17.12 0.83
C TYR A 291 -8.31 17.33 1.61
N ALA A 292 -7.36 16.39 1.51
CA ALA A 292 -6.04 16.53 2.12
C ALA A 292 -5.28 17.77 1.59
N ALA A 293 -5.28 17.97 0.27
CA ALA A 293 -4.59 19.09 -0.36
C ALA A 293 -5.23 20.44 0.00
N GLU A 294 -6.56 20.52 0.06
CA GLU A 294 -7.29 21.74 0.43
C GLU A 294 -7.07 22.16 1.90
N HIS A 295 -6.81 21.21 2.80
CA HIS A 295 -6.63 21.47 4.23
C HIS A 295 -5.15 21.53 4.66
N ALA A 296 -4.22 21.27 3.74
CA ALA A 296 -2.79 21.41 3.97
C ALA A 296 -2.36 22.88 3.78
N ASN A 297 -1.54 23.38 4.71
CA ASN A 297 -0.81 24.64 4.59
C ASN A 297 0.46 24.51 3.73
N ASN A 298 0.82 23.30 3.29
CA ASN A 298 1.92 23.01 2.38
C ASN A 298 3.33 23.34 2.90
N GLN A 299 3.49 23.55 4.21
CA GLN A 299 4.80 23.87 4.80
C GLN A 299 5.67 22.63 4.93
N MET A 300 5.09 21.49 5.32
CA MET A 300 5.85 20.29 5.66
C MET A 300 6.59 19.73 4.44
N TRP A 301 5.91 19.54 3.31
CA TRP A 301 6.53 18.95 2.14
C TRP A 301 7.54 19.91 1.48
N LYS A 302 7.29 21.23 1.54
CA LYS A 302 8.23 22.25 1.04
C LYS A 302 9.52 22.23 1.85
N ALA A 303 9.43 22.22 3.18
CA ALA A 303 10.58 22.16 4.07
C ALA A 303 11.41 20.87 3.89
N ASN A 304 10.76 19.76 3.53
CA ASN A 304 11.40 18.47 3.29
C ASN A 304 11.73 18.20 1.80
N SER A 305 11.50 19.17 0.92
CA SER A 305 11.76 19.01 -0.51
C SER A 305 13.27 18.94 -0.76
N LYS A 306 13.73 17.81 -1.29
CA LYS A 306 15.14 17.60 -1.61
C LYS A 306 15.47 18.14 -3.00
N HIS A 307 16.55 18.90 -3.09
CA HIS A 307 17.20 19.32 -4.33
C HIS A 307 18.58 18.69 -4.40
N LEU A 308 18.91 18.06 -5.52
CA LEU A 308 20.25 17.53 -5.76
C LEU A 308 21.23 18.68 -6.07
N PRO A 309 22.54 18.45 -5.88
CA PRO A 309 23.57 19.41 -6.27
C PRO A 309 23.46 19.82 -7.74
N LYS A 310 23.88 21.06 -8.05
CA LYS A 310 23.85 21.58 -9.42
C LYS A 310 24.65 20.68 -10.36
N THR A 311 24.03 20.28 -11.45
CA THR A 311 24.63 19.45 -12.49
C THR A 311 25.44 20.26 -13.51
N GLY A 312 25.26 21.58 -13.53
CA GLY A 312 25.83 22.48 -14.55
C GLY A 312 25.13 22.40 -15.91
N LYS A 313 24.08 21.57 -16.05
CA LYS A 313 23.31 21.39 -17.29
C LYS A 313 22.11 22.33 -17.36
N LYS A 314 21.83 22.86 -18.55
CA LYS A 314 20.70 23.73 -18.85
C LYS A 314 19.66 23.00 -19.68
N VAL A 315 18.41 23.00 -19.22
CA VAL A 315 17.30 22.32 -19.90
C VAL A 315 16.16 23.30 -20.16
N CYS A 316 15.68 23.33 -21.39
CA CYS A 316 14.49 24.09 -21.77
C CYS A 316 13.27 23.18 -21.88
N VAL A 317 12.16 23.55 -21.26
CA VAL A 317 10.86 22.88 -21.39
C VAL A 317 9.91 23.81 -22.13
N VAL A 318 9.38 23.37 -23.27
CA VAL A 318 8.47 24.16 -24.10
C VAL A 318 7.04 23.65 -23.88
N GLY A 319 6.19 24.50 -23.33
CA GLY A 319 4.81 24.19 -22.95
C GLY A 319 4.63 24.09 -21.44
N GLY A 320 3.75 24.92 -20.88
CA GLY A 320 3.40 25.03 -19.47
C GLY A 320 2.16 24.22 -19.09
N GLY A 321 1.83 23.17 -19.83
CA GLY A 321 0.80 22.19 -19.45
C GLY A 321 1.28 21.21 -18.36
N PRO A 322 0.42 20.25 -17.93
CA PRO A 322 0.76 19.30 -16.85
C PRO A 322 2.07 18.54 -17.06
N ALA A 323 2.32 18.09 -18.30
CA ALA A 323 3.54 17.37 -18.65
C ALA A 323 4.79 18.25 -18.51
N GLY A 324 4.77 19.46 -19.09
CA GLY A 324 5.89 20.39 -19.05
C GLY A 324 6.15 20.92 -17.64
N MET A 325 5.09 21.27 -16.90
CA MET A 325 5.22 21.71 -15.52
C MET A 325 5.80 20.62 -14.61
N THR A 326 5.32 19.38 -14.75
CA THR A 326 5.83 18.23 -13.99
C THR A 326 7.30 17.96 -14.31
N ALA A 327 7.65 17.95 -15.60
CA ALA A 327 9.02 17.74 -16.04
C ALA A 327 9.95 18.84 -15.53
N ALA A 328 9.56 20.11 -15.67
CA ALA A 328 10.36 21.23 -15.21
C ALA A 328 10.58 21.20 -13.69
N TYR A 329 9.52 20.89 -12.92
CA TYR A 329 9.60 20.72 -11.47
C TYR A 329 10.63 19.64 -11.07
N TYR A 330 10.57 18.46 -11.68
CA TYR A 330 11.52 17.39 -11.36
C TYR A 330 12.93 17.66 -11.89
N LEU A 331 13.11 18.23 -13.08
CA LEU A 331 14.42 18.61 -13.62
C LEU A 331 15.15 19.60 -12.70
N ALA A 332 14.44 20.61 -12.19
CA ALA A 332 15.00 21.55 -11.23
C ALA A 332 15.40 20.86 -9.91
N LYS A 333 14.58 19.93 -9.41
CA LYS A 333 14.92 19.12 -8.22
C LYS A 333 16.10 18.17 -8.44
N GLN A 334 16.35 17.73 -9.67
CA GLN A 334 17.54 16.96 -10.04
C GLN A 334 18.80 17.85 -10.21
N GLY A 335 18.70 19.16 -9.98
CA GLY A 335 19.83 20.09 -10.02
C GLY A 335 20.17 20.63 -11.40
N HIS A 336 19.26 20.54 -12.38
CA HIS A 336 19.41 21.17 -13.69
C HIS A 336 18.91 22.62 -13.67
N GLU A 337 19.62 23.54 -14.34
CA GLU A 337 19.11 24.89 -14.60
C GLU A 337 17.96 24.76 -15.61
N THR A 338 16.73 24.97 -15.15
CA THR A 338 15.54 24.66 -15.93
C THR A 338 14.79 25.94 -16.29
N VAL A 339 14.55 26.12 -17.59
CA VAL A 339 13.75 27.22 -18.14
C VAL A 339 12.49 26.65 -18.76
N LEU A 340 11.31 27.13 -18.35
CA LEU A 340 10.03 26.76 -18.95
C LEU A 340 9.51 27.92 -19.79
N LYS A 341 9.28 27.68 -21.07
CA LYS A 341 8.69 28.65 -22.01
C LYS A 341 7.24 28.26 -22.34
N GLU A 342 6.30 29.16 -22.08
CA GLU A 342 4.86 28.98 -22.35
C GLU A 342 4.38 30.08 -23.30
N ALA A 343 3.63 29.69 -24.33
CA ALA A 343 3.07 30.60 -25.32
C ALA A 343 1.92 31.44 -24.77
N MET A 344 1.14 30.88 -23.84
CA MET A 344 0.00 31.52 -23.20
C MET A 344 0.42 32.47 -22.06
N PRO A 345 -0.45 33.41 -21.64
CA PRO A 345 -0.14 34.34 -20.55
C PRO A 345 0.09 33.70 -19.17
N LYS A 346 -0.52 32.53 -18.91
CA LYS A 346 -0.44 31.79 -17.65
C LYS A 346 -0.09 30.32 -17.88
N LEU A 347 0.48 29.69 -16.87
CA LEU A 347 0.75 28.26 -16.84
C LEU A 347 -0.53 27.44 -16.63
N GLY A 348 -0.43 26.13 -16.86
CA GLY A 348 -1.49 25.15 -16.65
C GLY A 348 -1.98 24.48 -17.94
N GLY A 349 -1.73 25.06 -19.12
CA GLY A 349 -2.19 24.53 -20.40
C GLY A 349 -3.70 24.24 -20.37
N GLN A 350 -4.11 23.00 -20.68
CA GLN A 350 -5.53 22.62 -20.64
C GLN A 350 -6.17 22.71 -19.24
N LEU A 351 -5.39 22.66 -18.14
CA LEU A 351 -5.93 22.91 -16.80
C LEU A 351 -6.45 24.35 -16.66
N GLN A 352 -5.78 25.30 -17.32
CA GLN A 352 -6.08 26.72 -17.24
C GLN A 352 -7.01 27.20 -18.36
N TYR A 353 -6.94 26.59 -19.53
CA TYR A 353 -7.62 27.09 -20.72
C TYR A 353 -8.68 26.14 -21.29
N GLY A 354 -8.68 24.86 -20.91
CA GLY A 354 -9.63 23.87 -21.43
C GLY A 354 -10.70 23.48 -20.42
N ILE A 355 -10.29 23.14 -19.20
CA ILE A 355 -11.21 22.63 -18.17
C ILE A 355 -12.01 23.80 -17.59
N PRO A 356 -13.35 23.76 -17.54
CA PRO A 356 -14.13 24.87 -16.98
C PRO A 356 -13.83 25.17 -15.51
N SER A 357 -13.92 26.45 -15.12
CA SER A 357 -13.56 26.93 -13.77
C SER A 357 -14.42 26.33 -12.64
N TYR A 358 -15.68 26.00 -12.91
CA TYR A 358 -16.55 25.31 -11.94
C TYR A 358 -16.08 23.88 -11.62
N ARG A 359 -15.28 23.26 -12.51
CA ARG A 359 -14.70 21.92 -12.30
C ARG A 359 -13.29 22.01 -11.70
N LEU A 360 -12.48 22.94 -12.19
CA LEU A 360 -11.12 23.21 -11.71
C LEU A 360 -10.92 24.74 -11.57
N PRO A 361 -10.93 25.28 -10.34
CA PRO A 361 -10.76 26.70 -10.12
C PRO A 361 -9.39 27.20 -10.60
N ARG A 362 -9.36 28.35 -11.28
CA ARG A 362 -8.14 28.94 -11.87
C ARG A 362 -7.10 29.32 -10.83
N GLU A 363 -7.57 29.79 -9.67
CA GLU A 363 -6.74 30.14 -8.52
C GLU A 363 -5.99 28.94 -7.92
N VAL A 364 -6.55 27.73 -8.03
CA VAL A 364 -5.85 26.49 -7.63
C VAL A 364 -4.71 26.19 -8.60
N VAL A 365 -4.97 26.30 -9.91
CA VAL A 365 -3.96 26.10 -10.96
C VAL A 365 -2.83 27.12 -10.82
N ASP A 366 -3.16 28.39 -10.64
CA ASP A 366 -2.18 29.48 -10.47
C ASP A 366 -1.33 29.25 -9.20
N ARG A 367 -1.95 28.84 -8.08
CA ARG A 367 -1.24 28.54 -6.83
C ARG A 367 -0.26 27.37 -6.98
N GLU A 368 -0.71 26.23 -7.52
CA GLU A 368 0.14 25.05 -7.69
C GLU A 368 1.21 25.25 -8.78
N ALA A 369 0.95 26.07 -9.80
CA ALA A 369 1.96 26.49 -10.76
C ALA A 369 3.08 27.32 -10.10
N GLY A 370 2.80 28.03 -9.01
CA GLY A 370 3.80 28.72 -8.19
C GLY A 370 4.88 27.78 -7.64
N TYR A 371 4.58 26.49 -7.44
CA TYR A 371 5.55 25.51 -6.95
C TYR A 371 6.74 25.30 -7.89
N LEU A 372 6.61 25.66 -9.17
CA LEU A 372 7.73 25.64 -10.11
C LEU A 372 8.78 26.69 -9.74
N GLN A 373 8.33 27.90 -9.40
CA GLN A 373 9.22 28.99 -8.98
C GLN A 373 9.87 28.65 -7.63
N ASP A 374 9.09 28.08 -6.69
CA ASP A 374 9.61 27.57 -5.41
C ASP A 374 10.71 26.51 -5.64
N ALA A 375 10.59 25.70 -6.69
CA ALA A 375 11.59 24.70 -7.06
C ALA A 375 12.80 25.26 -7.83
N GLY A 376 12.82 26.56 -8.14
CA GLY A 376 13.90 27.23 -8.87
C GLY A 376 13.78 27.18 -10.40
N VAL A 377 12.60 26.86 -10.94
CA VAL A 377 12.35 26.91 -12.39
C VAL A 377 12.20 28.38 -12.83
N ARG A 378 12.92 28.78 -13.88
CA ARG A 378 12.70 30.07 -14.54
C ARG A 378 11.53 29.94 -15.51
N VAL A 379 10.46 30.69 -15.27
CA VAL A 379 9.23 30.65 -16.07
C VAL A 379 9.16 31.87 -16.99
N GLU A 380 8.93 31.64 -18.28
CA GLU A 380 8.75 32.66 -19.31
C GLU A 380 7.42 32.43 -20.04
N THR A 381 6.39 33.21 -19.71
CA THR A 381 5.07 33.17 -20.35
C THR A 381 4.97 34.16 -21.51
N GLY A 382 3.95 34.01 -22.36
CA GLY A 382 3.80 34.82 -23.59
C GLY A 382 4.89 34.57 -24.64
N CYS A 383 5.66 33.49 -24.51
CA CYS A 383 6.79 33.14 -25.36
C CYS A 383 6.45 31.93 -26.23
N ARG A 384 6.01 32.19 -27.47
CA ARG A 384 5.79 31.14 -28.46
C ARG A 384 7.12 30.75 -29.11
N VAL A 385 7.44 29.47 -29.06
CA VAL A 385 8.64 28.90 -29.70
C VAL A 385 8.28 28.38 -31.08
N GLU A 386 8.71 29.09 -32.12
CA GLU A 386 8.50 28.68 -33.53
C GLU A 386 9.56 27.67 -34.01
N LYS A 387 10.80 27.79 -33.51
CA LYS A 387 11.95 27.00 -33.97
C LYS A 387 12.65 26.31 -32.79
N PRO A 388 12.10 25.19 -32.29
CA PRO A 388 12.65 24.53 -31.10
C PRO A 388 14.10 24.02 -31.29
N GLY A 389 14.52 23.71 -32.51
CA GLY A 389 15.89 23.31 -32.80
C GLY A 389 16.95 24.38 -32.54
N GLU A 390 16.58 25.66 -32.59
CA GLU A 390 17.51 26.77 -32.28
C GLU A 390 17.83 26.83 -30.79
N LEU A 391 16.93 26.35 -29.92
CA LEU A 391 17.14 26.31 -28.48
C LEU A 391 18.31 25.38 -28.08
N LEU A 392 18.64 24.36 -28.88
CA LEU A 392 19.77 23.48 -28.61
C LEU A 392 21.14 24.18 -28.71
N LYS A 393 21.19 25.42 -29.22
CA LYS A 393 22.39 26.26 -29.18
C LYS A 393 22.66 26.83 -27.78
N GLU A 394 21.62 26.98 -26.97
CA GLU A 394 21.67 27.62 -25.64
C GLU A 394 21.46 26.61 -24.50
N PHE A 395 20.76 25.50 -24.78
CA PHE A 395 20.37 24.49 -23.80
C PHE A 395 20.97 23.12 -24.17
N ASP A 396 21.42 22.37 -23.17
CA ASP A 396 21.93 21.00 -23.35
C ASP A 396 20.80 20.04 -23.78
N ALA A 397 19.56 20.31 -23.39
CA ALA A 397 18.40 19.53 -23.78
C ALA A 397 17.14 20.39 -23.90
N VAL A 398 16.23 19.97 -24.77
CA VAL A 398 14.92 20.61 -24.98
C VAL A 398 13.82 19.55 -24.89
N LEU A 399 12.86 19.76 -23.99
CA LEU A 399 11.66 18.94 -23.88
C LEU A 399 10.47 19.65 -24.50
N MET A 400 9.87 19.04 -25.53
CA MET A 400 8.66 19.54 -26.16
C MET A 400 7.42 18.96 -25.47
N ALA A 401 6.70 19.80 -24.73
CA ALA A 401 5.49 19.48 -23.98
C ALA A 401 4.29 20.37 -24.40
N ILE A 402 4.22 20.70 -25.70
CA ILE A 402 3.22 21.61 -26.28
C ILE A 402 1.82 21.01 -26.35
N GLY A 403 1.64 19.69 -26.23
CA GLY A 403 0.33 19.05 -26.29
C GLY A 403 -0.37 19.18 -27.65
N THR A 404 -1.68 18.92 -27.67
CA THR A 404 -2.52 18.88 -28.88
C THR A 404 -3.56 19.99 -28.86
N HIS A 405 -3.28 21.09 -29.55
CA HIS A 405 -4.16 22.27 -29.57
C HIS A 405 -5.13 22.32 -30.75
N LYS A 406 -4.87 21.55 -31.82
CA LYS A 406 -5.66 21.62 -33.04
C LYS A 406 -6.94 20.79 -32.91
N GLY A 407 -8.09 21.46 -32.95
CA GLY A 407 -9.40 20.81 -33.06
C GLY A 407 -9.62 20.13 -34.41
N VAL A 408 -10.63 19.26 -34.47
CA VAL A 408 -11.04 18.58 -35.71
C VAL A 408 -12.36 19.15 -36.20
N LEU A 409 -12.38 19.67 -37.42
CA LEU A 409 -13.61 20.02 -38.13
C LEU A 409 -14.10 18.81 -38.91
N LEU A 410 -15.39 18.48 -38.79
CA LEU A 410 -15.99 17.42 -39.58
C LEU A 410 -16.04 17.84 -41.06
N PRO A 411 -15.58 16.99 -41.99
CA PRO A 411 -15.54 17.32 -43.42
C PRO A 411 -16.94 17.17 -44.05
N MET A 412 -17.85 18.06 -43.67
CA MET A 412 -19.24 18.08 -44.15
C MET A 412 -19.66 19.46 -44.63
N GLU A 413 -20.71 19.51 -45.45
CA GLU A 413 -21.31 20.77 -45.89
C GLU A 413 -21.73 21.62 -44.68
N GLY A 414 -21.41 22.92 -44.71
CA GLY A 414 -21.69 23.84 -43.61
C GLY A 414 -20.66 23.86 -42.48
N SER A 415 -19.61 23.03 -42.50
CA SER A 415 -18.56 22.98 -41.46
C SER A 415 -17.74 24.26 -41.28
N GLN A 416 -17.80 25.17 -42.26
CA GLN A 416 -17.09 26.47 -42.24
C GLN A 416 -18.04 27.65 -41.99
N LEU A 417 -19.30 27.40 -41.63
CA LEU A 417 -20.24 28.48 -41.31
C LEU A 417 -19.80 29.23 -40.04
N PRO A 418 -20.03 30.54 -39.91
CA PRO A 418 -19.55 31.35 -38.78
C PRO A 418 -19.98 30.88 -37.38
N GLY A 419 -21.07 30.11 -37.27
CA GLY A 419 -21.55 29.54 -36.01
C GLY A 419 -20.89 28.21 -35.61
N VAL A 420 -20.02 27.65 -36.46
CA VAL A 420 -19.30 26.40 -36.17
C VAL A 420 -18.00 26.74 -35.46
N LEU A 421 -17.97 26.48 -34.15
CA LEU A 421 -16.82 26.75 -33.30
C LEU A 421 -16.12 25.43 -32.93
N LEU A 422 -14.80 25.39 -33.05
CA LEU A 422 -14.00 24.29 -32.54
C LEU A 422 -13.99 24.32 -31.01
N ASN A 423 -14.12 23.16 -30.38
CA ASN A 423 -14.21 23.03 -28.92
C ASN A 423 -13.00 23.63 -28.19
N ALA A 424 -11.78 23.36 -28.66
CA ALA A 424 -10.54 23.86 -28.05
C ALA A 424 -10.49 25.39 -28.09
N ASP A 425 -10.79 25.98 -29.25
CA ASP A 425 -10.81 27.44 -29.43
C ASP A 425 -11.92 28.08 -28.60
N PHE A 426 -13.10 27.47 -28.58
CA PHE A 426 -14.24 27.92 -27.77
C PHE A 426 -13.87 27.98 -26.29
N LEU A 427 -13.38 26.87 -25.73
CA LEU A 427 -13.06 26.77 -24.30
C LEU A 427 -11.92 27.71 -23.90
N GLN A 428 -10.92 27.86 -24.78
CA GLN A 428 -9.82 28.78 -24.57
C GLN A 428 -10.31 30.23 -24.54
N LYS A 429 -11.09 30.65 -25.53
CA LYS A 429 -11.67 32.01 -25.61
C LYS A 429 -12.53 32.34 -24.40
N VAL A 430 -13.42 31.43 -24.00
CA VAL A 430 -14.23 31.57 -22.79
C VAL A 430 -13.34 31.69 -21.55
N SER A 431 -12.29 30.88 -21.44
CA SER A 431 -11.35 30.94 -20.31
C SER A 431 -10.54 32.23 -20.27
N MET A 432 -10.34 32.89 -21.42
CA MET A 432 -9.67 34.19 -21.53
C MET A 432 -10.65 35.37 -21.35
N GLY A 433 -11.95 35.11 -21.15
CA GLY A 433 -12.97 36.15 -21.00
C GLY A 433 -13.38 36.82 -22.31
N GLU A 434 -13.11 36.19 -23.46
CA GLU A 434 -13.54 36.72 -24.76
C GLU A 434 -15.04 36.47 -25.00
N ASP A 435 -15.71 37.45 -25.62
CA ASP A 435 -17.10 37.29 -26.09
C ASP A 435 -17.14 36.44 -27.36
N ILE A 436 -17.68 35.23 -27.21
CA ILE A 436 -17.84 34.22 -28.27
C ILE A 436 -19.15 34.37 -29.05
N ARG A 437 -20.00 35.36 -28.74
CA ARG A 437 -21.28 35.63 -29.43
C ARG A 437 -22.15 34.39 -29.62
N MET A 438 -22.41 33.66 -28.53
CA MET A 438 -23.25 32.46 -28.57
C MET A 438 -24.68 32.76 -29.03
N GLY A 439 -25.21 31.90 -29.91
CA GLY A 439 -26.62 31.94 -30.32
C GLY A 439 -27.56 31.37 -29.26
N GLN A 440 -28.87 31.57 -29.46
CA GLN A 440 -29.91 31.07 -28.54
C GLN A 440 -30.06 29.54 -28.56
N ARG A 441 -29.66 28.88 -29.65
CA ARG A 441 -29.74 27.43 -29.82
C ARG A 441 -28.34 26.89 -30.04
N VAL A 442 -27.90 25.98 -29.18
CA VAL A 442 -26.56 25.40 -29.18
C VAL A 442 -26.68 23.91 -29.47
N ILE A 443 -25.85 23.41 -30.39
CA ILE A 443 -25.66 21.99 -30.66
C ILE A 443 -24.20 21.66 -30.37
N VAL A 444 -23.97 20.65 -29.54
CA VAL A 444 -22.63 20.12 -29.25
C VAL A 444 -22.49 18.81 -30.01
N LEU A 445 -21.46 18.71 -30.87
CA LEU A 445 -21.15 17.52 -31.65
C LEU A 445 -19.92 16.82 -31.05
N GLY A 446 -20.05 15.51 -30.79
CA GLY A 446 -19.04 14.70 -30.13
C GLY A 446 -19.36 14.41 -28.66
N GLY A 447 -18.68 13.39 -28.10
CA GLY A 447 -18.77 13.02 -26.68
C GLY A 447 -17.38 12.76 -26.11
N GLY A 448 -17.21 13.04 -24.81
CA GLY A 448 -15.94 12.89 -24.10
C GLY A 448 -15.89 13.67 -22.79
#